data_AF-A0A1Z9HZL9-F1
#
_entry.id   AF-A0A1Z9HZL9-F1
#
_cell.length_a   1.000
_cell.length_b   1.000
_cell.length_c   1.000
_cell.angle_alpha   90.00
_cell.angle_beta   90.00
_cell.angle_gamma   90.00
#
_symmetry.space_group_name_H-M   'P 1'
#
loop_
_entity.id
_entity.type
_entity.pdbx_description
1 polymer ?
#
loop_
_entity_poly.entity_id
_entity_poly.type
_entity_poly.pdbx_seq_one_letter_code
_entity_poly.pdbx_strand_id
1 'polypeptide(L)' 'MTRDIKIRSLIKTITWRILASLDTFLIAWFVSGSISVGGWIATIEVITKIILYYFHERAWNRVKWGQFEK' A
#
# COMPACT_ATOMS: atom_id res chain seq x y z
N MET A 1 26.58 6.05 -15.04
CA MET A 1 26.02 4.88 -14.33
C MET A 1 24.90 5.34 -13.37
N THR A 2 23.71 5.55 -13.94
CA THR A 2 22.35 5.46 -13.34
C THR A 2 22.11 5.84 -11.86
N ARG A 3 22.58 7.00 -11.37
CA ARG A 3 22.13 7.55 -10.07
C ARG A 3 20.64 7.97 -10.08
N ASP A 4 20.09 8.32 -11.25
CA ASP A 4 18.70 8.75 -11.40
C ASP A 4 17.63 7.67 -11.17
N ILE A 5 17.96 6.38 -11.25
CA ILE A 5 16.95 5.32 -11.15
C ILE A 5 16.43 5.17 -9.71
N LYS A 6 17.31 5.30 -8.70
CA LYS A 6 16.95 5.09 -7.29
C LYS A 6 16.11 6.25 -6.74
N ILE A 7 16.57 7.49 -6.97
CA ILE A 7 15.85 8.69 -6.50
C ILE A 7 14.50 8.82 -7.20
N ARG A 8 14.44 8.64 -8.53
CA ARG A 8 13.17 8.64 -9.26
C ARG A 8 12.20 7.58 -8.76
N SER A 9 12.67 6.39 -8.40
CA SER A 9 11.81 5.33 -7.86
C SER A 9 11.30 5.66 -6.46
N LEU A 10 12.13 6.22 -5.59
CA LEU A 10 11.70 6.70 -4.27
C LEU A 10 10.65 7.80 -4.37
N ILE A 11 10.88 8.81 -5.22
CA ILE A 11 9.91 9.90 -5.44
C ILE A 11 8.58 9.34 -5.94
N LYS A 12 8.60 8.45 -6.95
CA LYS A 12 7.38 7.80 -7.44
C LYS A 12 6.64 7.03 -6.34
N THR A 13 7.36 6.28 -5.51
CA THR A 13 6.76 5.55 -4.39
C THR A 13 6.11 6.50 -3.40
N ILE A 14 6.78 7.60 -3.03
CA ILE A 14 6.24 8.59 -2.10
C ILE A 14 5.01 9.28 -2.70
N THR A 15 5.08 9.75 -3.93
CA THR A 15 3.94 10.38 -4.63
C THR A 15 2.76 9.43 -4.70
N TRP A 16 2.99 8.16 -5.03
CA TRP A 16 1.94 7.15 -5.07
C TRP A 16 1.33 6.89 -3.69
N ARG A 17 2.15 6.80 -2.63
CA ARG A 17 1.67 6.59 -1.26
C ARG A 17 0.81 7.76 -0.77
N ILE A 18 1.22 8.99 -1.06
CA ILE A 18 0.45 10.19 -0.69
C ILE A 18 -0.89 10.20 -1.42
N LEU A 19 -0.90 9.97 -2.74
CA LEU A 19 -2.13 9.93 -3.53
C LEU A 19 -3.09 8.85 -3.05
N ALA A 20 -2.59 7.63 -2.79
CA ALA A 20 -3.41 6.54 -2.30
C ALA A 20 -4.01 6.81 -0.91
N SER A 21 -3.20 7.31 0.03
CA SER A 21 -3.71 7.65 1.37
C SER A 21 -4.72 8.80 1.33
N LEU A 22 -4.51 9.79 0.46
CA LEU A 22 -5.42 10.91 0.28
C LEU A 22 -6.74 10.46 -0.34
N ASP A 23 -6.71 9.58 -1.33
CA ASP A 23 -7.89 9.00 -1.97
C ASP A 23 -8.76 8.26 -0.94
N THR A 24 -8.18 7.33 -0.17
CA THR A 24 -8.89 6.62 0.91
C THR A 24 -9.51 7.60 1.90
N PHE A 25 -8.75 8.60 2.35
CA PHE A 25 -9.22 9.60 3.30
C PHE A 25 -10.38 10.43 2.74
N LEU A 26 -10.28 10.91 1.49
CA LEU A 26 -11.31 11.75 0.86
C LEU A 26 -12.59 10.96 0.60
N ILE A 27 -12.50 9.72 0.13
CA ILE A 27 -13.66 8.84 -0.04
C ILE A 27 -14.33 8.60 1.32
N ALA A 28 -13.55 8.25 2.33
CA ALA A 28 -14.05 8.00 3.67
C ALA A 28 -14.69 9.24 4.30
N TRP A 29 -14.08 10.42 4.11
CA TRP A 29 -14.65 11.68 4.58
C TRP A 29 -15.93 12.04 3.82
N PHE A 30 -15.95 11.90 2.50
CA PHE A 30 -17.13 12.19 1.68
C PHE A 30 -18.31 11.30 2.06
N VAL A 31 -18.08 10.01 2.30
CA VAL A 31 -19.12 9.06 2.70
C VAL A 31 -19.59 9.28 4.14
N SER A 32 -18.68 9.57 5.07
CA SER A 32 -19.02 9.69 6.49
C SER A 32 -19.43 11.09 6.94
N GLY A 33 -19.10 12.12 6.16
CA GLY A 33 -19.22 13.54 6.56
C GLY A 33 -18.24 13.98 7.66
N SER A 34 -17.38 13.10 8.17
CA SER A 34 -16.48 13.37 9.31
C SER A 34 -15.00 13.17 8.96
N ILE A 35 -14.21 14.22 9.18
CA ILE A 35 -12.74 14.19 9.00
C ILE A 35 -12.09 13.17 9.95
N SER A 36 -12.58 13.07 11.18
CA SER A 36 -12.06 12.12 12.16
C SER A 36 -12.25 10.67 11.70
N VAL A 37 -13.41 10.36 11.11
CA VAL A 37 -13.69 9.02 10.57
C VAL A 37 -12.80 8.72 9.36
N GLY A 38 -12.62 9.69 8.45
CA GLY A 38 -11.68 9.55 7.33
C GLY A 38 -10.25 9.24 7.76
N GLY A 39 -9.77 9.93 8.80
CA GLY A 39 -8.42 9.70 9.36
C GLY A 39 -8.25 8.31 9.98
N TRP A 40 -9.27 7.83 10.71
CA TRP A 40 -9.27 6.47 11.25
C TRP A 40 -9.27 5.41 10.16
N ILE A 41 -10.08 5.57 9.11
CA ILE A 41 -10.14 4.63 7.99
C ILE A 41 -8.80 4.56 7.26
N ALA A 42 -8.19 5.70 6.93
CA ALA A 42 -6.88 5.73 6.28
C ALA A 42 -5.79 5.04 7.14
N THR A 43 -5.82 5.24 8.45
CA THR A 43 -4.86 4.58 9.37
C THR A 43 -5.06 3.07 9.41
N ILE A 44 -6.31 2.62 9.57
CA ILE A 44 -6.66 1.19 9.59
C ILE A 44 -6.32 0.53 8.26
N GLU A 45 -6.54 1.21 7.13
CA GLU A 45 -6.21 0.72 5.79
C GLU A 45 -4.72 0.40 5.65
N VAL A 46 -3.84 1.29 6.12
CA VAL A 46 -2.39 1.06 6.09
C VAL A 46 -2.00 -0.16 6.94
N ILE A 47 -2.49 -0.24 8.18
CA ILE A 47 -2.19 -1.36 9.09
C ILE A 47 -2.71 -2.67 8.49
N THR A 48 -3.94 -2.67 8.01
CA THR A 48 -4.60 -3.85 7.43
C THR A 48 -3.84 -4.34 6.20
N LYS A 49 -3.40 -3.44 5.31
CA LYS A 49 -2.58 -3.83 4.15
C LYS A 49 -1.25 -4.48 4.53
N ILE A 50 -0.58 -4.00 5.58
CA ILE A 50 0.67 -4.62 6.06
C ILE A 50 0.40 -6.05 6.55
N ILE A 51 -0.64 -6.23 7.38
CA ILE A 51 -1.02 -7.53 7.92
C ILE A 51 -1.42 -8.49 6.79
N LEU A 52 -2.30 -8.05 5.89
CA LEU A 52 -2.76 -8.84 4.75
C LEU A 52 -1.59 -9.22 3.83
N TYR A 53 -0.69 -8.28 3.54
CA TYR A 53 0.47 -8.57 2.70
C TYR A 53 1.40 -9.61 3.33
N TYR A 54 1.66 -9.51 4.63
CA TYR A 54 2.45 -10.51 5.35
C TYR A 54 1.85 -11.91 5.25
N PHE A 55 0.54 -12.05 5.50
CA PHE A 55 -0.13 -13.34 5.38
C PHE A 55 -0.23 -13.81 3.94
N HIS A 56 -0.43 -12.91 2.99
CA HIS A 56 -0.43 -13.21 1.56
C HIS A 56 0.92 -13.81 1.13
N GLU A 57 2.04 -13.18 1.48
CA GLU A 57 3.38 -13.71 1.21
C GLU A 57 3.60 -15.06 1.89
N ARG A 58 3.13 -15.23 3.13
CA ARG A 58 3.27 -16.52 3.84
C ARG A 58 2.45 -17.63 3.19
N ALA A 59 1.26 -17.32 2.69
CA ALA A 59 0.44 -18.25 1.93
C ALA A 59 1.06 -18.54 0.55
N TRP A 60 1.57 -17.51 -0.13
CA TRP A 60 2.21 -17.61 -1.45
C TRP A 60 3.44 -18.51 -1.43
N ASN A 61 4.25 -18.44 -0.36
CA ASN A 61 5.39 -19.33 -0.16
C ASN A 61 5.03 -20.84 -0.14
N ARG A 62 3.75 -21.20 0.09
CA ARG A 62 3.28 -22.60 0.03
C ARG A 62 2.82 -23.00 -1.37
N VAL A 63 2.64 -22.04 -2.26
CA VAL A 63 2.22 -22.25 -3.64
C VAL A 63 3.48 -22.46 -4.50
N LYS A 64 3.66 -23.66 -5.05
CA LYS A 64 4.81 -24.00 -5.92
C LYS A 64 4.74 -23.39 -7.33
N TRP A 65 3.82 -22.46 -7.56
CA TRP A 65 3.59 -21.87 -8.88
C TRP A 65 4.77 -21.00 -9.30
N GLY A 66 5.41 -21.33 -10.43
CA GLY A 66 6.57 -20.60 -10.95
C GLY A 66 7.92 -20.94 -10.29
N GLN A 67 7.97 -21.91 -9.38
CA GLN A 67 9.21 -22.50 -8.90
C GLN A 67 9.73 -23.49 -9.95
N PHE A 68 10.39 -22.99 -10.99
CA PHE A 68 11.21 -23.84 -11.85
C PHE A 68 12.50 -24.14 -11.09
N GLU A 69 12.56 -25.33 -10.51
CA GLU A 69 13.80 -25.89 -9.97
C GLU A 69 14.83 -25.91 -11.12
N LYS A 70 15.98 -25.25 -10.89
CA LYS A 70 17.11 -25.28 -11.83
C LYS A 70 17.92 -26.55 -11.62
#